data_AF-A0A352KE72-F1
#
_entry.id   AF-A0A352KE72-F1
#
_cell.length_a   1.000
_cell.length_b   1.000
_cell.length_c   1.000
_cell.angle_alpha   90.00
_cell.angle_beta   90.00
_cell.angle_gamma   90.00
#
_symmetry.space_group_name_H-M   'P 1'
#
loop_
_entity.id
_entity.type
_entity.pdbx_description
1 polymer ?
#
loop_
_entity_poly.entity_id
_entity_poly.type
_entity_poly.pdbx_seq_one_letter_code
_entity_poly.pdbx_strand_id
1 'polypeptide(L)'
;QAANGAAHAAEIARVVLLVQDAAGYANLMKLSSRAFLESDGHDIAHVTLDLLQRHSGGLICLTGGAEGPVGRLLQAGRHDAAENLLRKFRAMFPDRLYVELQRHGLEAEIATEDHFVSLAYRNDLPLIATNDVYFPEREMYDAHDALICIAEGAYISQDDRRRLTAEHYFKSADEMSALFADLPEAIENTLEVAQRCAFRPQTRPPILPSYGNAQTAEQEAEELRRQAREGLRNRLRDEGMYAAEEDYYARLDYELGVISEMGFSGYFLIVADFIKWAKQRDIPVGPGRGSGAGSCVAWSLTITDLDPLRFGLLFERFLNPERVSMPDFDVDFCQDRRDEVIRYVQEKYGFDHVAQIIAVGKLQARAALRDVGRVLQMPYGQVDRLCKMVPNNPANPVSLSEAVASEEGLRAERDKEPIVERMLDIAMRIEGLYRHASVHAAGLVIGDRPLDELVPLYREPKSDMPVTQFHMKWVEPAGLVKFDFLGLKTLTVISRAVELLRRRGVAIDIAKIPLDDAPTFAMLQAAQVTGVFQLESTGMRNVLLQMRPDKFEDVIALVALYRPGPMDDIPKYNACKHGREEVVYPHPLLAPVLEETYGVIVYQEQVMEIARRLSGYSLGEADLLRRAM
;
A
#
# COMPACT_ATOMS: atom_id res chain seq x y z
N GLN A 1 -25.45 -2.32 25.10
CA GLN A 1 -24.26 -1.74 24.43
C GLN A 1 -24.60 -1.22 23.04
N ALA A 2 -25.28 -1.97 22.15
CA ALA A 2 -25.80 -1.43 20.88
C ALA A 2 -26.73 -0.20 21.03
N ALA A 3 -27.53 -0.15 22.10
CA ALA A 3 -28.41 0.99 22.39
C ALA A 3 -27.67 2.28 22.80
N ASN A 4 -26.46 2.19 23.37
CA ASN A 4 -25.66 3.39 23.71
C ASN A 4 -24.95 3.95 22.48
N GLY A 5 -24.49 3.09 21.56
CA GLY A 5 -23.92 3.53 20.28
C GLY A 5 -24.96 4.18 19.36
N ALA A 6 -26.21 3.69 19.36
CA ALA A 6 -27.31 4.30 18.63
C ALA A 6 -27.72 5.69 19.18
N ALA A 7 -27.67 5.87 20.51
CA ALA A 7 -27.95 7.16 21.14
C ALA A 7 -26.85 8.21 20.88
N HIS A 8 -25.58 7.80 20.82
CA HIS A 8 -24.46 8.71 20.51
C HIS A 8 -24.40 9.05 19.00
N ALA A 9 -24.73 8.09 18.13
CA ALA A 9 -24.88 8.34 16.68
C ALA A 9 -25.99 9.38 16.36
N ALA A 10 -26.97 9.54 17.24
CA ALA A 10 -28.02 10.57 17.09
C ALA A 10 -27.49 12.02 17.27
N GLU A 11 -26.34 12.22 17.95
CA GLU A 11 -25.74 13.53 18.17
C GLU A 11 -24.72 13.95 17.07
N ILE A 12 -24.24 13.00 16.26
CA ILE A 12 -23.29 13.27 15.18
C ILE A 12 -24.03 13.64 13.90
N ALA A 13 -23.78 14.84 13.38
CA ALA A 13 -24.39 15.35 12.15
C ALA A 13 -23.34 15.58 11.05
N ARG A 14 -23.79 15.58 9.79
CA ARG A 14 -22.90 15.72 8.62
C ARG A 14 -22.77 17.17 8.19
N VAL A 15 -21.59 17.54 7.71
CA VAL A 15 -21.33 18.80 7.01
C VAL A 15 -20.42 18.51 5.83
N VAL A 16 -20.48 19.35 4.80
CA VAL A 16 -19.59 19.24 3.64
C VAL A 16 -18.51 20.30 3.74
N LEU A 17 -17.25 19.90 3.63
CA LEU A 17 -16.10 20.81 3.62
C LEU A 17 -15.38 20.72 2.29
N LEU A 18 -15.26 21.84 1.59
CA LEU A 18 -14.60 21.95 0.30
C LEU A 18 -13.33 22.78 0.44
N VAL A 19 -12.30 22.42 -0.33
CA VAL A 19 -10.97 23.05 -0.24
C VAL A 19 -10.90 24.24 -1.19
N GLN A 20 -10.70 25.43 -0.63
CA GLN A 20 -10.51 26.66 -1.41
C GLN A 20 -9.05 26.82 -1.87
N ASP A 21 -8.10 26.55 -0.96
CA ASP A 21 -6.68 26.81 -1.15
C ASP A 21 -5.79 25.76 -0.45
N ALA A 22 -4.47 25.95 -0.52
CA ALA A 22 -3.50 25.03 0.10
C ALA A 22 -3.63 24.95 1.64
N ALA A 23 -4.02 26.05 2.31
CA ALA A 23 -4.23 26.07 3.75
C ALA A 23 -5.50 25.29 4.12
N GLY A 24 -6.55 25.41 3.30
CA GLY A 24 -7.76 24.59 3.37
C GLY A 24 -7.44 23.10 3.26
N TYR A 25 -6.58 22.71 2.31
CA TYR A 25 -6.19 21.31 2.16
C TYR A 25 -5.46 20.78 3.39
N ALA A 26 -4.50 21.54 3.92
CA ALA A 26 -3.80 21.18 5.15
C ALA A 26 -4.76 21.03 6.34
N ASN A 27 -5.71 21.96 6.48
CA ASN A 27 -6.73 21.89 7.51
C ASN A 27 -7.67 20.69 7.35
N LEU A 28 -8.07 20.36 6.11
CA LEU A 28 -8.89 19.18 5.84
C LEU A 28 -8.14 17.88 6.19
N MET A 29 -6.83 17.81 5.89
CA MET A 29 -6.01 16.66 6.30
C MET A 29 -5.92 16.53 7.82
N LYS A 30 -5.76 17.64 8.55
CA LYS A 30 -5.79 17.65 10.03
C LYS A 30 -7.14 17.20 10.56
N LEU A 31 -8.25 17.75 10.06
CA LEU A 31 -9.60 17.37 10.46
C LEU A 31 -9.88 15.88 10.20
N SER A 32 -9.55 15.38 9.01
CA SER A 32 -9.70 13.96 8.65
C SER A 32 -8.86 13.06 9.57
N SER A 33 -7.60 13.41 9.79
CA SER A 33 -6.71 12.64 10.66
C SER A 33 -7.22 12.59 12.10
N ARG A 34 -7.57 13.75 12.66
CA ARG A 34 -8.07 13.86 14.03
C ARG A 34 -9.39 13.11 14.21
N ALA A 35 -10.28 13.14 13.22
CA ALA A 35 -11.51 12.35 13.26
C ALA A 35 -11.26 10.85 13.48
N PHE A 36 -10.25 10.27 12.82
CA PHE A 36 -9.93 8.84 12.99
C PHE A 36 -9.02 8.55 14.19
N LEU A 37 -8.12 9.47 14.55
CA LEU A 37 -7.16 9.27 15.64
C LEU A 37 -7.76 9.55 17.03
N GLU A 38 -8.67 10.51 17.14
CA GLU A 38 -9.23 10.97 18.42
C GLU A 38 -10.60 10.38 18.75
N SER A 39 -11.37 9.92 17.75
CA SER A 39 -12.62 9.21 18.02
C SER A 39 -12.34 7.86 18.66
N ASP A 40 -13.14 7.49 19.66
CA ASP A 40 -13.10 6.14 20.23
C ASP A 40 -13.40 5.12 19.13
N GLY A 41 -12.62 4.03 19.06
CA GLY A 41 -12.69 3.05 17.96
C GLY A 41 -14.04 2.33 17.77
N HIS A 42 -15.03 2.63 18.60
CA HIS A 42 -16.41 2.16 18.51
C HIS A 42 -17.39 3.19 17.94
N ASP A 43 -17.01 4.46 17.90
CA ASP A 43 -17.84 5.54 17.37
C ASP A 43 -17.56 5.81 15.89
N ILE A 44 -18.52 6.46 15.23
CA ILE A 44 -18.31 6.99 13.88
C ILE A 44 -17.24 8.09 13.98
N ALA A 45 -16.21 8.03 13.13
CA ALA A 45 -15.17 9.05 13.09
C ALA A 45 -15.78 10.45 12.90
N HIS A 46 -15.53 11.36 13.83
CA HIS A 46 -16.15 12.68 13.88
C HIS A 46 -15.19 13.75 14.38
N VAL A 47 -15.54 15.02 14.16
CA VAL A 47 -14.82 16.17 14.69
C VAL A 47 -15.72 16.98 15.61
N THR A 48 -15.13 17.59 16.63
CA THR A 48 -15.84 18.54 17.50
C THR A 48 -15.96 19.90 16.83
N LEU A 49 -16.94 20.72 17.27
CA LEU A 49 -17.07 22.10 16.78
C LEU A 49 -15.85 22.96 17.09
N ASP A 50 -15.16 22.71 18.20
CA ASP A 50 -13.93 23.42 18.56
C ASP A 50 -12.78 23.08 17.60
N LEU A 51 -12.62 21.79 17.26
CA LEU A 51 -11.63 21.37 16.27
C LEU A 51 -11.96 21.94 14.87
N LEU A 52 -13.24 21.91 14.49
CA LEU A 52 -13.72 22.51 13.24
C LEU A 52 -13.41 24.01 13.18
N GLN A 53 -13.62 24.74 14.29
CA GLN A 53 -13.33 26.17 14.37
C GLN A 53 -11.82 26.45 14.26
N ARG A 54 -10.96 25.63 14.88
CA ARG A 54 -9.50 25.79 14.81
C ARG A 54 -8.95 25.56 13.40
N HIS A 55 -9.56 24.65 12.65
CA HIS A 55 -9.12 24.26 11.31
C HIS A 55 -10.12 24.68 10.22
N SER A 56 -10.84 25.79 10.39
CA SER A 56 -11.82 26.25 9.39
C SER A 56 -11.19 27.06 8.24
N GLY A 57 -9.96 27.57 8.39
CA GLY A 57 -9.31 28.44 7.41
C GLY A 57 -9.12 27.76 6.04
N GLY A 58 -9.40 28.48 4.94
CA GLY A 58 -9.27 27.96 3.58
C GLY A 58 -10.31 26.90 3.18
N LEU A 59 -11.29 26.61 4.04
CA LEU A 59 -12.40 25.69 3.77
C LEU A 59 -13.72 26.42 3.48
N ILE A 60 -14.51 25.91 2.54
CA ILE A 60 -15.91 26.29 2.33
C ILE A 60 -16.78 25.22 2.99
N CYS A 61 -17.78 25.63 3.77
CA CYS A 61 -18.68 24.74 4.48
C CYS A 61 -20.08 24.79 3.86
N LEU A 62 -20.66 23.62 3.56
CA LEU A 62 -22.08 23.47 3.28
C LEU A 62 -22.75 22.83 4.51
N THR A 63 -23.95 23.28 4.85
CA THR A 63 -24.60 22.94 6.12
C THR A 63 -24.99 21.48 6.30
N GLY A 64 -24.89 20.63 5.27
CA GLY A 64 -25.21 19.19 5.33
C GLY A 64 -26.68 18.85 5.04
N GLY A 65 -27.45 19.80 4.51
CA GLY A 65 -28.88 19.63 4.23
C GLY A 65 -29.72 19.29 5.45
N ALA A 66 -30.80 18.54 5.24
CA ALA A 66 -31.73 18.13 6.30
C ALA A 66 -31.06 17.27 7.39
N GLU A 67 -30.07 16.45 7.02
CA GLU A 67 -29.31 15.60 7.94
C GLU A 67 -28.13 16.31 8.63
N GLY A 68 -27.88 17.56 8.25
CA GLY A 68 -26.86 18.39 8.86
C GLY A 68 -27.24 18.88 10.26
N PRO A 69 -26.28 19.47 11.00
CA PRO A 69 -26.49 19.90 12.38
C PRO A 69 -27.63 20.92 12.52
N VAL A 70 -27.79 21.82 11.55
CA VAL A 70 -28.87 22.80 11.52
C VAL A 70 -30.19 22.13 11.11
N GLY A 71 -30.16 21.25 10.10
CA GLY A 71 -31.33 20.54 9.61
C GLY A 71 -31.98 19.66 10.68
N ARG A 72 -31.19 18.89 11.43
CA ARG A 72 -31.71 18.05 12.54
C ARG A 72 -32.39 18.87 13.64
N LEU A 73 -31.88 20.06 13.96
CA LEU A 73 -32.54 20.94 14.92
C LEU A 73 -33.87 21.49 14.38
N LEU A 74 -33.95 21.78 13.08
CA LEU A 74 -35.20 22.18 12.42
C LEU A 74 -36.22 21.05 12.40
N GLN A 75 -35.80 19.82 12.06
CA GLN A 75 -36.66 18.63 12.12
C GLN A 75 -37.22 18.41 13.53
N ALA A 76 -36.44 18.70 14.58
CA ALA A 76 -36.86 18.62 15.97
C ALA A 76 -37.69 19.84 16.46
N GLY A 77 -38.04 20.79 15.58
CA GLY A 77 -38.80 22.00 15.92
C GLY A 77 -38.04 23.02 16.77
N ARG A 78 -36.71 22.90 16.88
CA ARG A 78 -35.85 23.76 17.72
C ARG A 78 -35.27 24.92 16.91
N HIS A 79 -36.14 25.77 16.35
CA HIS A 79 -35.75 26.85 15.42
C HIS A 79 -34.72 27.85 16.01
N ASP A 80 -34.89 28.30 17.25
CA ASP A 80 -33.93 29.23 17.90
C ASP A 80 -32.54 28.61 18.07
N ALA A 81 -32.48 27.30 18.37
CA ALA A 81 -31.22 26.59 18.50
C ALA A 81 -30.55 26.43 17.13
N ALA A 82 -31.33 26.14 16.09
CA ALA A 82 -30.84 26.04 14.71
C ALA A 82 -30.23 27.38 14.24
N GLU A 83 -30.91 28.50 14.50
CA GLU A 83 -30.41 29.83 14.14
C GLU A 83 -29.12 30.21 14.89
N ASN A 84 -29.07 29.93 16.20
CA ASN A 84 -27.87 30.17 17.00
C ASN A 84 -26.68 29.32 16.51
N LEU A 85 -26.93 28.07 16.11
CA LEU A 85 -25.89 27.21 15.55
C LEU A 85 -25.42 27.72 14.18
N LEU A 86 -26.35 28.11 13.30
CA LEU A 86 -26.03 28.69 12.00
C LEU A 86 -25.15 29.95 12.14
N ARG A 87 -25.43 30.81 13.12
CA ARG A 87 -24.58 31.98 13.42
C ARG A 87 -23.17 31.60 13.89
N LYS A 88 -23.02 30.51 14.65
CA LYS A 88 -21.70 29.97 15.02
C LYS A 88 -20.94 29.50 13.78
N PHE A 89 -21.59 28.75 12.89
CA PHE A 89 -20.99 28.35 11.62
C PHE A 89 -20.59 29.56 10.77
N ARG A 90 -21.44 30.60 10.70
CA ARG A 90 -21.12 31.83 9.97
C ARG A 90 -19.87 32.51 10.53
N ALA A 91 -19.70 32.52 11.84
CA ALA A 91 -18.50 33.05 12.48
C ALA A 91 -17.25 32.21 12.19
N MET A 92 -17.38 30.89 12.06
CA MET A 92 -16.26 29.99 11.70
C MET A 92 -15.87 30.08 10.22
N PHE A 93 -16.84 30.32 9.34
CA PHE A 93 -16.70 30.35 7.89
C PHE A 93 -17.21 31.68 7.31
N PRO A 94 -16.58 32.82 7.64
CA PRO A 94 -16.99 34.11 7.08
C PRO A 94 -16.89 34.08 5.55
N ASP A 95 -17.98 34.47 4.89
CA ASP A 95 -18.18 34.45 3.44
C ASP A 95 -17.91 33.09 2.77
N ARG A 96 -17.92 32.01 3.55
CA ARG A 96 -17.57 30.63 3.16
C ARG A 96 -18.57 29.60 3.68
N LEU A 97 -19.73 30.05 4.15
CA LEU A 97 -20.82 29.18 4.60
C LEU A 97 -21.98 29.26 3.62
N TYR A 98 -22.46 28.10 3.18
CA TYR A 98 -23.62 27.98 2.29
C TYR A 98 -24.67 27.11 2.95
N VAL A 99 -25.91 27.56 2.88
CA VAL A 99 -27.06 26.78 3.34
C VAL A 99 -27.44 25.81 2.23
N GLU A 100 -27.18 24.53 2.49
CA GLU A 100 -27.33 23.44 1.53
C GLU A 100 -28.78 22.95 1.44
N LEU A 101 -29.31 22.88 0.22
CA LEU A 101 -30.62 22.34 -0.11
C LEU A 101 -30.48 21.09 -0.99
N GLN A 102 -31.28 20.08 -0.69
CA GLN A 102 -31.31 18.78 -1.37
C GLN A 102 -32.77 18.38 -1.59
N ARG A 103 -33.08 17.83 -2.77
CA ARG A 103 -34.45 17.48 -3.18
C ARG A 103 -34.51 16.05 -3.73
N HIS A 104 -34.57 15.08 -2.83
CA HIS A 104 -34.75 13.66 -3.12
C HIS A 104 -36.18 13.17 -2.85
N GLY A 105 -37.05 14.07 -2.35
CA GLY A 105 -38.44 13.77 -1.98
C GLY A 105 -38.58 13.17 -0.58
N LEU A 106 -37.60 13.36 0.29
CA LEU A 106 -37.65 12.87 1.67
C LEU A 106 -38.48 13.82 2.55
N GLU A 107 -39.22 13.26 3.52
CA GLU A 107 -40.02 14.06 4.46
C GLU A 107 -39.18 15.09 5.23
N ALA A 108 -37.96 14.70 5.61
CA ALA A 108 -37.01 15.57 6.30
C ALA A 108 -36.59 16.79 5.46
N GLU A 109 -36.43 16.63 4.15
CA GLU A 109 -36.09 17.73 3.23
C GLU A 109 -37.27 18.70 3.10
N ILE A 110 -38.46 18.16 2.83
CA ILE A 110 -39.70 18.93 2.69
C ILE A 110 -39.99 19.73 3.96
N ALA A 111 -39.78 19.12 5.14
CA ALA A 111 -40.03 19.77 6.42
C ALA A 111 -39.01 20.87 6.80
N THR A 112 -37.83 20.88 6.19
CA THR A 112 -36.74 21.80 6.58
C THR A 112 -36.43 22.89 5.55
N GLU A 113 -36.79 22.71 4.28
CA GLU A 113 -36.40 23.61 3.18
C GLU A 113 -36.87 25.06 3.38
N ASP A 114 -38.16 25.29 3.65
CA ASP A 114 -38.70 26.65 3.88
C ASP A 114 -37.98 27.38 5.02
N HIS A 115 -37.63 26.64 6.07
CA HIS A 115 -36.89 27.17 7.20
C HIS A 115 -35.44 27.50 6.82
N PHE A 116 -34.79 26.67 6.00
CA PHE A 116 -33.46 26.95 5.48
C PHE A 116 -33.43 28.22 4.64
N VAL A 117 -34.37 28.36 3.69
CA VAL A 117 -34.50 29.55 2.84
C VAL A 117 -34.71 30.80 3.70
N SER A 118 -35.64 30.74 4.66
CA SER A 118 -35.89 31.85 5.58
C SER A 118 -34.67 32.19 6.45
N LEU A 119 -33.95 31.19 6.96
CA LEU A 119 -32.74 31.40 7.76
C LEU A 119 -31.60 32.00 6.94
N ALA A 120 -31.42 31.54 5.70
CA ALA A 120 -30.41 32.02 4.78
C ALA A 120 -30.61 33.52 4.50
N TYR A 121 -31.81 33.93 4.08
CA TYR A 121 -32.11 35.34 3.82
C TYR A 121 -32.02 36.23 5.06
N ARG A 122 -32.50 35.78 6.22
CA ARG A 122 -32.40 36.56 7.48
C ARG A 122 -30.96 36.78 7.93
N ASN A 123 -30.07 35.83 7.64
CA ASN A 123 -28.68 35.89 8.04
C ASN A 123 -27.75 36.30 6.90
N ASP A 124 -28.27 36.70 5.74
CA ASP A 124 -27.47 37.09 4.57
C ASP A 124 -26.44 36.01 4.20
N LEU A 125 -26.93 34.77 4.05
CA LEU A 125 -26.14 33.60 3.68
C LEU A 125 -26.59 33.08 2.31
N PRO A 126 -25.66 32.64 1.45
CA PRO A 126 -25.99 32.06 0.15
C PRO A 126 -26.61 30.67 0.30
N LEU A 127 -27.59 30.37 -0.56
CA LEU A 127 -28.13 29.02 -0.75
C LEU A 127 -27.28 28.25 -1.74
N ILE A 128 -27.21 26.92 -1.60
CA ILE A 128 -26.57 26.05 -2.60
C ILE A 128 -27.36 24.75 -2.78
N ALA A 129 -27.55 24.34 -4.04
CA ALA A 129 -28.20 23.09 -4.37
C ALA A 129 -27.18 21.96 -4.55
N THR A 130 -27.41 20.82 -3.90
CA THR A 130 -26.62 19.60 -4.07
C THR A 130 -27.56 18.38 -4.21
N ASN A 131 -27.01 17.22 -4.56
CA ASN A 131 -27.80 16.00 -4.77
C ASN A 131 -27.22 14.76 -4.03
N ASP A 132 -26.40 14.98 -2.99
CA ASP A 132 -25.72 13.95 -2.16
C ASP A 132 -25.46 12.62 -2.90
N VAL A 133 -24.64 12.66 -3.95
CA VAL A 133 -24.60 11.59 -4.95
C VAL A 133 -23.87 10.35 -4.44
N TYR A 134 -24.51 9.16 -4.52
CA TYR A 134 -23.90 7.87 -4.13
C TYR A 134 -23.60 6.95 -5.31
N PHE A 135 -24.26 7.14 -6.44
CA PHE A 135 -24.10 6.29 -7.62
C PHE A 135 -24.22 7.10 -8.92
N PRO A 136 -23.60 6.65 -10.02
CA PRO A 136 -23.57 7.42 -11.26
C PRO A 136 -24.93 7.49 -11.96
N GLU A 137 -25.65 6.37 -12.02
CA GLU A 137 -26.89 6.20 -12.79
C GLU A 137 -28.04 5.75 -11.89
N ARG A 138 -29.27 6.13 -12.22
CA ARG A 138 -30.46 5.82 -11.41
C ARG A 138 -30.66 4.31 -11.22
N GLU A 139 -30.31 3.53 -12.25
CA GLU A 139 -30.42 2.08 -12.29
C GLU A 139 -29.51 1.38 -11.27
N MET A 140 -28.45 2.05 -10.78
CA MET A 140 -27.53 1.51 -9.77
C MET A 140 -28.14 1.47 -8.36
N TYR A 141 -29.33 2.03 -8.16
CA TYR A 141 -30.01 2.09 -6.87
C TYR A 141 -30.08 0.72 -6.17
N ASP A 142 -30.55 -0.32 -6.85
CA ASP A 142 -30.69 -1.66 -6.24
C ASP A 142 -29.34 -2.27 -5.83
N ALA A 143 -28.29 -2.00 -6.61
CA ALA A 143 -26.94 -2.46 -6.31
C ALA A 143 -26.35 -1.70 -5.10
N HIS A 144 -26.62 -0.40 -5.00
CA HIS A 144 -26.22 0.41 -3.86
C HIS A 144 -26.99 0.04 -2.58
N ASP A 145 -28.29 -0.25 -2.69
CA ASP A 145 -29.13 -0.71 -1.58
C ASP A 145 -28.60 -2.04 -1.01
N ALA A 146 -28.19 -2.96 -1.90
CA ALA A 146 -27.50 -4.19 -1.50
C ALA A 146 -26.15 -3.89 -0.82
N LEU A 147 -25.38 -2.92 -1.30
CA LEU A 147 -24.09 -2.53 -0.71
C LEU A 147 -24.26 -1.98 0.73
N ILE A 148 -25.29 -1.16 0.99
CA ILE A 148 -25.65 -0.72 2.34
C ILE A 148 -25.95 -1.94 3.23
N CYS A 149 -26.79 -2.86 2.75
CA CYS A 149 -27.11 -4.09 3.49
C CYS A 149 -25.86 -4.94 3.79
N ILE A 150 -24.91 -4.98 2.85
CA ILE A 150 -23.65 -5.69 3.04
C ILE A 150 -22.85 -5.07 4.18
N ALA A 151 -22.71 -3.73 4.19
CA ALA A 151 -21.95 -2.98 5.18
C ALA A 151 -22.59 -3.03 6.58
N GLU A 152 -23.91 -2.91 6.68
CA GLU A 152 -24.65 -2.87 7.95
C GLU A 152 -24.98 -4.27 8.49
N GLY A 153 -24.70 -5.33 7.72
CA GLY A 153 -25.08 -6.69 8.08
C GLY A 153 -26.60 -6.94 8.04
N ALA A 154 -27.35 -6.09 7.34
CA ALA A 154 -28.80 -6.18 7.16
C ALA A 154 -29.19 -7.02 5.93
N TYR A 155 -30.49 -7.20 5.74
CA TYR A 155 -31.08 -7.88 4.59
C TYR A 155 -31.94 -6.94 3.76
N ILE A 156 -32.05 -7.18 2.45
CA ILE A 156 -32.84 -6.32 1.56
C ILE A 156 -34.33 -6.32 1.96
N SER A 157 -34.82 -7.45 2.48
CA SER A 157 -36.19 -7.68 2.96
C SER A 157 -36.51 -7.03 4.32
N GLN A 158 -35.53 -6.48 5.03
CA GLN A 158 -35.75 -5.78 6.28
C GLN A 158 -36.24 -4.35 6.01
N ASP A 159 -37.37 -3.97 6.62
CA ASP A 159 -37.98 -2.65 6.46
C ASP A 159 -37.31 -1.58 7.34
N ASP A 160 -37.02 -1.91 8.60
CA ASP A 160 -36.37 -1.00 9.56
C ASP A 160 -34.85 -1.04 9.39
N ARG A 161 -34.36 -0.35 8.35
CA ARG A 161 -32.94 -0.19 8.06
C ARG A 161 -32.67 1.11 7.32
N ARG A 162 -31.40 1.50 7.25
CA ARG A 162 -30.98 2.61 6.40
C ARG A 162 -31.22 2.28 4.93
N ARG A 163 -31.81 3.23 4.20
CA ARG A 163 -32.05 3.17 2.77
C ARG A 163 -31.99 4.59 2.21
N LEU A 164 -31.51 4.72 0.97
CA LEU A 164 -31.56 5.97 0.20
C LEU A 164 -32.71 5.92 -0.80
N THR A 165 -32.90 6.97 -1.59
CA THR A 165 -33.84 6.96 -2.72
C THR A 165 -33.08 6.75 -4.03
N ALA A 166 -33.80 6.35 -5.09
CA ALA A 166 -33.24 6.28 -6.44
C ALA A 166 -32.77 7.65 -6.98
N GLU A 167 -33.13 8.76 -6.32
CA GLU A 167 -32.80 10.13 -6.74
C GLU A 167 -31.36 10.55 -6.40
N HIS A 168 -30.60 9.73 -5.67
CA HIS A 168 -29.20 9.98 -5.29
C HIS A 168 -28.19 9.62 -6.40
N TYR A 169 -28.61 9.63 -7.67
CA TYR A 169 -27.74 9.45 -8.82
C TYR A 169 -27.06 10.76 -9.25
N PHE A 170 -26.07 10.69 -10.14
CA PHE A 170 -25.42 11.88 -10.67
C PHE A 170 -26.32 12.56 -11.73
N LYS A 171 -27.28 13.37 -11.26
CA LYS A 171 -28.19 14.15 -12.11
C LYS A 171 -27.42 15.08 -13.06
N SER A 172 -27.95 15.23 -14.27
CA SER A 172 -27.48 16.20 -15.25
C SER A 172 -27.77 17.64 -14.80
N ALA A 173 -27.06 18.60 -15.41
CA ALA A 173 -27.27 20.03 -15.16
C ALA A 173 -28.71 20.47 -15.47
N ASP A 174 -29.33 19.94 -16.52
CA ASP A 174 -30.70 20.26 -16.91
C ASP A 174 -31.71 19.73 -15.88
N GLU A 175 -31.51 18.51 -15.38
CA GLU A 175 -32.35 17.93 -14.33
C GLU A 175 -32.25 18.74 -13.04
N MET A 176 -31.04 19.11 -12.61
CA MET A 176 -30.84 19.95 -11.42
C MET A 176 -31.43 21.35 -11.58
N SER A 177 -31.27 21.96 -12.76
CA SER A 177 -31.83 23.30 -13.04
C SER A 177 -33.35 23.29 -13.06
N ALA A 178 -33.96 22.23 -13.62
CA ALA A 178 -35.40 22.04 -13.59
C ALA A 178 -35.91 21.78 -12.17
N LEU A 179 -35.15 21.00 -11.37
CA LEU A 179 -35.49 20.67 -9.99
C LEU A 179 -35.47 21.90 -9.06
N PHE A 180 -34.60 22.89 -9.33
CA PHE A 180 -34.45 24.13 -8.56
C PHE A 180 -34.86 25.38 -9.34
N ALA A 181 -35.79 25.26 -10.30
CA ALA A 181 -36.21 26.37 -11.16
C ALA A 181 -36.83 27.55 -10.38
N ASP A 182 -37.36 27.30 -9.18
CA ASP A 182 -37.87 28.28 -8.22
C ASP A 182 -36.78 28.98 -7.40
N LEU A 183 -35.58 28.40 -7.30
CA LEU A 183 -34.42 28.93 -6.57
C LEU A 183 -33.15 28.89 -7.46
N PRO A 184 -33.11 29.65 -8.57
CA PRO A 184 -31.99 29.60 -9.52
C PRO A 184 -30.65 29.96 -8.88
N GLU A 185 -30.63 30.86 -7.89
CA GLU A 185 -29.45 31.25 -7.12
C GLU A 185 -28.74 30.07 -6.44
N ALA A 186 -29.50 29.04 -6.01
CA ALA A 186 -28.92 27.85 -5.39
C ALA A 186 -28.09 27.04 -6.38
N ILE A 187 -28.47 27.04 -7.66
CA ILE A 187 -27.72 26.41 -8.75
C ILE A 187 -26.56 27.31 -9.17
N GLU A 188 -26.76 28.61 -9.33
CA GLU A 188 -25.71 29.56 -9.71
C GLU A 188 -24.53 29.55 -8.72
N ASN A 189 -24.82 29.45 -7.41
CA ASN A 189 -23.79 29.38 -6.38
C ASN A 189 -22.93 28.10 -6.47
N THR A 190 -23.40 27.03 -7.12
CA THR A 190 -22.54 25.85 -7.36
C THR A 190 -21.35 26.19 -8.26
N LEU A 191 -21.54 27.07 -9.23
CA LEU A 191 -20.48 27.54 -10.14
C LEU A 191 -19.52 28.47 -9.42
N GLU A 192 -20.03 29.36 -8.57
CA GLU A 192 -19.21 30.27 -7.76
C GLU A 192 -18.33 29.48 -6.78
N VAL A 193 -18.88 28.49 -6.08
CA VAL A 193 -18.11 27.61 -5.20
C VAL A 193 -17.07 26.81 -5.97
N ALA A 194 -17.41 26.29 -7.16
CA ALA A 194 -16.46 25.59 -8.00
C ALA A 194 -15.29 26.48 -8.44
N GLN A 195 -15.55 27.75 -8.79
CA GLN A 195 -14.51 28.73 -9.13
C GLN A 195 -13.61 29.08 -7.94
N ARG A 196 -14.16 29.07 -6.72
CA ARG A 196 -13.42 29.34 -5.49
C ARG A 196 -12.55 28.16 -5.05
N CYS A 197 -12.92 26.93 -5.40
CA CYS A 197 -12.13 25.73 -5.14
C CYS A 197 -10.95 25.60 -6.12
N ALA A 198 -9.92 26.44 -5.95
CA ALA A 198 -8.81 26.59 -6.91
C ALA A 198 -7.58 25.73 -6.59
N PHE A 199 -7.64 24.84 -5.60
CA PHE A 199 -6.52 24.00 -5.20
C PHE A 199 -6.70 22.54 -5.57
N ARG A 200 -5.59 21.91 -5.98
CA ARG A 200 -5.49 20.46 -6.13
C ARG A 200 -4.21 19.95 -5.45
N PRO A 201 -4.23 18.74 -4.85
CA PRO A 201 -3.00 18.12 -4.35
C PRO A 201 -1.96 17.97 -5.46
N GLN A 202 -0.70 18.22 -5.13
CA GLN A 202 0.43 18.07 -6.05
C GLN A 202 1.36 16.95 -5.58
N THR A 203 2.03 16.32 -6.52
CA THR A 203 3.11 15.38 -6.23
C THR A 203 4.31 16.13 -5.63
N ARG A 204 5.01 15.51 -4.69
CA ARG A 204 6.18 16.08 -4.03
C ARG A 204 7.44 15.29 -4.38
N PRO A 205 8.62 15.95 -4.40
CA PRO A 205 9.87 15.21 -4.40
C PRO A 205 9.98 14.38 -3.11
N PRO A 206 10.80 13.32 -3.11
CA PRO A 206 11.10 12.55 -1.91
C PRO A 206 11.48 13.43 -0.71
N ILE A 207 10.82 13.18 0.42
CA ILE A 207 11.07 13.78 1.72
C ILE A 207 11.79 12.72 2.54
N LEU A 208 13.10 12.90 2.71
CA LEU A 208 13.90 11.99 3.51
C LEU A 208 13.82 12.40 4.99
N PRO A 209 13.51 11.46 5.90
CA PRO A 209 13.61 11.72 7.33
C PRO A 209 15.06 11.96 7.74
N SER A 210 15.27 12.85 8.72
CA SER A 210 16.61 13.14 9.27
C SER A 210 17.09 12.04 10.20
N TYR A 211 18.38 11.71 10.12
CA TYR A 211 19.00 10.73 11.02
C TYR A 211 19.50 11.38 12.32
N GLY A 212 18.86 11.04 13.44
CA GLY A 212 19.29 11.47 14.77
C GLY A 212 19.21 12.99 14.95
N ASN A 213 20.29 13.61 15.45
CA ASN A 213 20.39 15.06 15.63
C ASN A 213 21.09 15.77 14.46
N ALA A 214 21.35 15.07 13.34
CA ALA A 214 21.98 15.69 12.18
C ALA A 214 21.07 16.80 11.64
N GLN A 215 21.63 18.00 11.48
CA GLN A 215 20.89 19.18 11.02
C GLN A 215 21.10 19.45 9.52
N THR A 216 22.06 18.76 8.90
CA THR A 216 22.49 18.99 7.51
C THR A 216 22.81 17.68 6.80
N ALA A 217 22.61 17.66 5.49
CA ALA A 217 22.94 16.51 4.64
C ALA A 217 24.44 16.18 4.68
N GLU A 218 25.29 17.19 4.86
CA GLU A 218 26.75 17.03 5.00
C GLU A 218 27.12 16.22 6.24
N GLN A 219 26.45 16.48 7.37
CA GLN A 219 26.66 15.71 8.60
C GLN A 219 26.23 14.26 8.45
N GLU A 220 25.10 14.00 7.77
CA GLU A 220 24.67 12.64 7.46
C GLU A 220 25.65 11.93 6.53
N ALA A 221 26.16 12.62 5.50
CA ALA A 221 27.15 12.06 4.59
C ALA A 221 28.48 11.73 5.30
N GLU A 222 28.94 12.59 6.21
CA GLU A 222 30.15 12.33 7.01
C GLU A 222 29.94 11.13 7.95
N GLU A 223 28.80 11.06 8.64
CA GLU A 223 28.49 9.93 9.52
C GLU A 223 28.33 8.62 8.75
N LEU A 224 27.70 8.65 7.56
CA LEU A 224 27.62 7.51 6.66
C LEU A 224 29.02 7.01 6.28
N ARG A 225 29.91 7.91 5.81
CA ARG A 225 31.28 7.55 5.44
C ARG A 225 32.04 6.93 6.61
N ARG A 226 31.88 7.49 7.81
CA ARG A 226 32.52 6.99 9.03
C ARG A 226 32.06 5.57 9.35
N GLN A 227 30.74 5.35 9.44
CA GLN A 227 30.17 4.04 9.76
C GLN A 227 30.46 3.00 8.68
N ALA A 228 30.42 3.37 7.40
CA ALA A 228 30.64 2.45 6.29
C ALA A 228 32.10 2.00 6.22
N ARG A 229 33.08 2.91 6.41
CA ARG A 229 34.51 2.55 6.46
C ARG A 229 34.86 1.68 7.66
N GLU A 230 34.30 1.99 8.83
CA GLU A 230 34.46 1.14 10.03
C GLU A 230 33.84 -0.24 9.83
N GLY A 231 32.63 -0.27 9.25
CA GLY A 231 31.89 -1.48 8.93
C GLY A 231 32.63 -2.38 7.94
N LEU A 232 33.16 -1.82 6.84
CA LEU A 232 33.96 -2.56 5.86
C LEU A 232 35.19 -3.20 6.52
N ARG A 233 35.94 -2.43 7.32
CA ARG A 233 37.11 -2.96 8.04
C ARG A 233 36.75 -4.16 8.93
N ASN A 234 35.60 -4.10 9.62
CA ASN A 234 35.14 -5.20 10.45
C ASN A 234 34.73 -6.42 9.60
N ARG A 235 34.01 -6.22 8.49
CA ARG A 235 33.63 -7.30 7.56
C ARG A 235 34.87 -8.00 6.99
N LEU A 236 35.83 -7.26 6.46
CA LEU A 236 37.06 -7.85 5.90
C LEU A 236 37.88 -8.60 6.95
N ARG A 237 37.90 -8.14 8.21
CA ARG A 237 38.55 -8.83 9.31
C ARG A 237 37.84 -10.14 9.68
N ASP A 238 36.51 -10.12 9.76
CA ASP A 238 35.73 -11.21 10.35
C ASP A 238 35.33 -12.29 9.33
N GLU A 239 35.11 -11.91 8.07
CA GLU A 239 34.63 -12.78 6.98
C GLU A 239 35.71 -13.10 5.94
N GLY A 240 36.81 -12.33 5.93
CA GLY A 240 37.89 -12.46 4.95
C GLY A 240 37.67 -11.60 3.70
N MET A 241 38.56 -11.77 2.72
CA MET A 241 38.60 -10.99 1.47
C MET A 241 38.49 -11.93 0.27
N TYR A 242 37.54 -11.68 -0.63
CA TYR A 242 37.45 -12.37 -1.92
C TYR A 242 38.28 -11.67 -2.99
N ALA A 243 38.22 -10.32 -3.03
CA ALA A 243 39.01 -9.46 -3.91
C ALA A 243 40.16 -8.77 -3.14
N ALA A 244 40.98 -7.99 -3.83
CA ALA A 244 42.00 -7.18 -3.19
C ALA A 244 41.36 -6.12 -2.27
N GLU A 245 42.00 -5.78 -1.15
CA GLU A 245 41.48 -4.80 -0.19
C GLU A 245 41.19 -3.45 -0.88
N GLU A 246 42.07 -3.06 -1.81
CA GLU A 246 41.95 -1.83 -2.59
C GLU A 246 40.67 -1.79 -3.44
N ASP A 247 40.23 -2.93 -3.98
CA ASP A 247 39.01 -3.02 -4.80
C ASP A 247 37.75 -2.75 -3.95
N TYR A 248 37.73 -3.25 -2.71
CA TYR A 248 36.63 -2.99 -1.78
C TYR A 248 36.55 -1.52 -1.40
N TYR A 249 37.67 -0.90 -1.02
CA TYR A 249 37.66 0.54 -0.67
C TYR A 249 37.37 1.42 -1.88
N ALA A 250 37.85 1.06 -3.08
CA ALA A 250 37.52 1.78 -4.31
C ALA A 250 36.02 1.72 -4.61
N ARG A 251 35.40 0.54 -4.50
CA ARG A 251 33.95 0.38 -4.65
C ARG A 251 33.19 1.17 -3.58
N LEU A 252 33.62 1.07 -2.31
CA LEU A 252 32.98 1.78 -1.20
C LEU A 252 33.01 3.30 -1.41
N ASP A 253 34.16 3.86 -1.78
CA ASP A 253 34.30 5.31 -1.96
C ASP A 253 33.49 5.83 -3.15
N TYR A 254 33.42 5.07 -4.25
CA TYR A 254 32.53 5.37 -5.37
C TYR A 254 31.05 5.39 -4.95
N GLU A 255 30.58 4.33 -4.28
CA GLU A 255 29.19 4.24 -3.82
C GLU A 255 28.85 5.36 -2.82
N LEU A 256 29.74 5.65 -1.86
CA LEU A 256 29.56 6.74 -0.90
C LEU A 256 29.47 8.10 -1.60
N GLY A 257 30.23 8.30 -2.68
CA GLY A 257 30.16 9.48 -3.54
C GLY A 257 28.77 9.65 -4.14
N VAL A 258 28.28 8.61 -4.84
CA VAL A 258 26.96 8.61 -5.49
C VAL A 258 25.84 8.79 -4.47
N ILE A 259 25.87 8.08 -3.34
CA ILE A 259 24.84 8.20 -2.28
C ILE A 259 24.79 9.62 -1.70
N SER A 260 25.96 10.24 -1.49
CA SER A 260 26.04 11.61 -0.98
C SER A 260 25.51 12.62 -1.99
N GLU A 261 25.90 12.49 -3.27
CA GLU A 261 25.47 13.40 -4.34
C GLU A 261 23.95 13.34 -4.59
N MET A 262 23.36 12.14 -4.49
CA MET A 262 21.92 11.95 -4.63
C MET A 262 21.13 12.28 -3.35
N GLY A 263 21.81 12.60 -2.25
CA GLY A 263 21.18 12.99 -0.97
C GLY A 263 20.61 11.84 -0.15
N PHE A 264 20.97 10.57 -0.41
CA PHE A 264 20.38 9.41 0.27
C PHE A 264 21.14 8.96 1.54
N SER A 265 21.99 9.81 2.10
CA SER A 265 22.83 9.42 3.25
C SER A 265 22.00 9.10 4.50
N GLY A 266 21.03 9.96 4.86
CA GLY A 266 20.10 9.71 5.96
C GLY A 266 19.29 8.42 5.79
N TYR A 267 18.86 8.11 4.56
CA TYR A 267 18.13 6.86 4.28
C TYR A 267 18.94 5.61 4.63
N PHE A 268 20.20 5.53 4.18
CA PHE A 268 21.07 4.40 4.52
C PHE A 268 21.34 4.30 6.02
N LEU A 269 21.54 5.43 6.71
CA LEU A 269 21.75 5.47 8.15
C LEU A 269 20.52 4.97 8.92
N ILE A 270 19.32 5.36 8.52
CA ILE A 270 18.06 4.93 9.12
C ILE A 270 17.85 3.43 8.95
N VAL A 271 18.08 2.91 7.74
CA VAL A 271 17.98 1.47 7.46
C VAL A 271 19.00 0.67 8.25
N ALA A 272 20.26 1.12 8.26
CA ALA A 272 21.31 0.49 9.06
C ALA A 272 20.97 0.48 10.55
N ASP A 273 20.36 1.54 11.06
CA ASP A 273 20.08 1.69 12.48
C ASP A 273 19.08 0.68 13.03
N PHE A 274 17.91 0.54 12.41
CA PHE A 274 16.93 -0.43 12.90
C PHE A 274 17.37 -1.88 12.66
N ILE A 275 18.16 -2.15 11.62
CA ILE A 275 18.75 -3.48 11.38
C ILE A 275 19.79 -3.82 12.45
N LYS A 276 20.71 -2.90 12.75
CA LYS A 276 21.70 -3.07 13.83
C LYS A 276 21.01 -3.28 15.17
N TRP A 277 19.99 -2.48 15.47
CA TRP A 277 19.19 -2.63 16.69
C TRP A 277 18.50 -3.99 16.79
N ALA A 278 17.91 -4.47 15.69
CA ALA A 278 17.26 -5.78 15.62
C ALA A 278 18.28 -6.91 15.87
N LYS A 279 19.42 -6.89 15.16
CA LYS A 279 20.51 -7.86 15.34
C LYS A 279 21.05 -7.87 16.78
N GLN A 280 21.22 -6.70 17.42
CA GLN A 280 21.67 -6.58 18.83
C GLN A 280 20.69 -7.18 19.85
N ARG A 281 19.41 -7.37 19.49
CA ARG A 281 18.36 -7.98 20.32
C ARG A 281 18.03 -9.41 19.90
N ASP A 282 18.91 -10.03 19.13
CA ASP A 282 18.73 -11.38 18.59
C ASP A 282 17.42 -11.51 17.80
N ILE A 283 16.96 -10.44 17.13
CA ILE A 283 15.85 -10.50 16.18
C ILE A 283 16.43 -10.93 14.83
N PRO A 284 16.03 -12.09 14.27
CA PRO A 284 16.49 -12.53 12.96
C PRO A 284 16.10 -11.52 11.87
N VAL A 285 17.10 -11.09 11.10
CA VAL A 285 16.97 -10.27 9.91
C VAL A 285 17.42 -11.11 8.72
N GLY A 286 16.71 -11.01 7.59
CA GLY A 286 17.12 -11.67 6.36
C GLY A 286 18.43 -11.12 5.80
N PRO A 287 19.10 -11.86 4.92
CA PRO A 287 20.42 -11.48 4.39
C PRO A 287 20.39 -10.27 3.42
N GLY A 288 19.20 -9.74 3.13
CA GLY A 288 18.94 -8.69 2.15
C GLY A 288 18.11 -9.20 0.98
N ARG A 289 17.15 -8.39 0.50
CA ARG A 289 16.29 -8.68 -0.65
C ARG A 289 16.38 -7.54 -1.67
N GLY A 290 16.07 -7.88 -2.92
CA GLY A 290 16.08 -6.92 -4.03
C GLY A 290 17.50 -6.54 -4.44
N SER A 291 17.63 -5.39 -5.12
CA SER A 291 18.91 -4.92 -5.63
C SER A 291 19.83 -4.37 -4.54
N GLY A 292 19.34 -4.10 -3.33
CA GLY A 292 20.14 -3.60 -2.21
C GLY A 292 21.35 -4.46 -1.84
N ALA A 293 21.30 -5.76 -2.15
CA ALA A 293 22.45 -6.68 -1.99
C ALA A 293 23.66 -6.33 -2.87
N GLY A 294 23.49 -5.54 -3.93
CA GLY A 294 24.58 -5.08 -4.80
C GLY A 294 25.41 -3.91 -4.27
N SER A 295 25.05 -3.35 -3.11
CA SER A 295 25.77 -2.23 -2.50
C SER A 295 26.81 -2.70 -1.47
N CYS A 296 28.07 -2.35 -1.71
CA CYS A 296 29.16 -2.51 -0.75
C CYS A 296 28.93 -1.65 0.51
N VAL A 297 28.32 -0.47 0.37
CA VAL A 297 27.92 0.37 1.51
C VAL A 297 26.86 -0.34 2.37
N ALA A 298 25.85 -0.96 1.74
CA ALA A 298 24.82 -1.70 2.47
C ALA A 298 25.41 -2.89 3.25
N TRP A 299 26.31 -3.66 2.62
CA TRP A 299 26.99 -4.78 3.27
C TRP A 299 27.88 -4.33 4.44
N SER A 300 28.63 -3.23 4.24
CA SER A 300 29.48 -2.61 5.26
C SER A 300 28.67 -2.14 6.47
N LEU A 301 27.48 -1.59 6.25
CA LEU A 301 26.58 -1.13 7.30
C LEU A 301 25.75 -2.23 7.95
N THR A 302 25.97 -3.50 7.58
CA THR A 302 25.21 -4.68 8.04
C THR A 302 23.74 -4.73 7.60
N ILE A 303 23.36 -3.87 6.65
CA ILE A 303 22.02 -3.87 6.02
C ILE A 303 21.83 -5.18 5.26
N THR A 304 22.86 -5.61 4.52
CA THR A 304 22.90 -6.89 3.83
C THR A 304 24.03 -7.76 4.39
N ASP A 305 23.91 -9.07 4.20
CA ASP A 305 24.87 -10.08 4.69
C ASP A 305 25.54 -10.86 3.55
N LEU A 306 25.47 -10.34 2.31
CA LEU A 306 26.16 -10.90 1.14
C LEU A 306 27.25 -9.95 0.67
N ASP A 307 28.45 -10.49 0.42
CA ASP A 307 29.54 -9.76 -0.22
C ASP A 307 29.21 -9.52 -1.71
N PRO A 308 28.98 -8.27 -2.15
CA PRO A 308 28.59 -7.99 -3.53
C PRO A 308 29.71 -8.28 -4.54
N LEU A 309 30.98 -8.20 -4.15
CA LEU A 309 32.10 -8.46 -5.06
C LEU A 309 32.23 -9.97 -5.32
N ARG A 310 32.00 -10.80 -4.31
CA ARG A 310 32.03 -12.27 -4.44
C ARG A 310 31.02 -12.80 -5.45
N PHE A 311 29.83 -12.21 -5.49
CA PHE A 311 28.71 -12.67 -6.33
C PHE A 311 28.47 -11.79 -7.57
N GLY A 312 29.42 -10.89 -7.90
CA GLY A 312 29.32 -10.03 -9.08
C GLY A 312 28.10 -9.10 -9.08
N LEU A 313 27.60 -8.70 -7.90
CA LEU A 313 26.41 -7.87 -7.76
C LEU A 313 26.72 -6.40 -8.06
N LEU A 314 25.85 -5.78 -8.85
CA LEU A 314 26.06 -4.43 -9.38
C LEU A 314 25.36 -3.37 -8.53
N PHE A 315 26.07 -2.29 -8.19
CA PHE A 315 25.52 -1.18 -7.41
C PHE A 315 24.55 -0.35 -8.25
N GLU A 316 24.85 -0.12 -9.52
CA GLU A 316 24.04 0.67 -10.45
C GLU A 316 22.66 0.04 -10.71
N ARG A 317 22.54 -1.27 -10.45
CA ARG A 317 21.24 -1.98 -10.47
C ARG A 317 20.35 -1.56 -9.30
N PHE A 318 20.96 -1.19 -8.18
CA PHE A 318 20.31 -0.67 -6.98
C PHE A 318 20.08 0.83 -7.08
N LEU A 319 21.16 1.59 -7.25
CA LEU A 319 21.16 3.04 -7.30
C LEU A 319 21.92 3.51 -8.54
N ASN A 320 21.19 3.98 -9.54
CA ASN A 320 21.75 4.42 -10.80
C ASN A 320 22.05 5.93 -10.75
N PRO A 321 23.33 6.38 -10.89
CA PRO A 321 23.66 7.81 -10.85
C PRO A 321 23.02 8.60 -12.00
N GLU A 322 22.73 7.97 -13.13
CA GLU A 322 22.10 8.62 -14.29
C GLU A 322 20.58 8.80 -14.12
N ARG A 323 20.01 8.26 -13.03
CA ARG A 323 18.58 8.34 -12.74
C ARG A 323 18.33 8.51 -11.25
N VAL A 324 17.78 9.65 -10.87
CA VAL A 324 17.26 9.85 -9.52
C VAL A 324 16.00 9.01 -9.33
N SER A 325 16.16 7.81 -8.78
CA SER A 325 15.08 6.98 -8.27
C SER A 325 15.32 6.64 -6.82
N MET A 326 14.22 6.52 -6.06
CA MET A 326 14.29 6.20 -4.64
C MET A 326 14.88 4.78 -4.45
N PRO A 327 15.92 4.61 -3.61
CA PRO A 327 16.39 3.30 -3.21
C PRO A 327 15.32 2.61 -2.34
N ASP A 328 15.18 1.30 -2.50
CA ASP A 328 14.19 0.49 -1.79
C ASP A 328 14.88 -0.75 -1.22
N PHE A 329 15.16 -0.72 0.09
CA PHE A 329 15.59 -1.90 0.83
C PHE A 329 14.37 -2.67 1.32
N ASP A 330 14.10 -3.80 0.68
CA ASP A 330 13.19 -4.81 1.20
C ASP A 330 13.87 -5.52 2.39
N VAL A 331 13.42 -5.27 3.61
CA VAL A 331 14.02 -5.86 4.82
C VAL A 331 13.11 -6.93 5.40
N ASP A 332 13.62 -8.16 5.44
CA ASP A 332 12.91 -9.28 6.04
C ASP A 332 13.24 -9.40 7.53
N PHE A 333 12.20 -9.51 8.37
CA PHE A 333 12.28 -9.82 9.79
C PHE A 333 11.57 -11.13 10.08
N CYS A 334 11.89 -11.78 11.20
CA CYS A 334 11.05 -12.88 11.67
C CYS A 334 9.64 -12.37 11.98
N GLN A 335 8.63 -13.16 11.61
CA GLN A 335 7.23 -12.76 11.71
C GLN A 335 6.83 -12.44 13.17
N ASP A 336 7.37 -13.18 14.13
CA ASP A 336 6.93 -13.12 15.54
C ASP A 336 7.44 -11.88 16.28
N ARG A 337 8.58 -11.31 15.86
CA ARG A 337 9.25 -10.18 16.54
C ARG A 337 9.35 -8.91 15.70
N ARG A 338 8.77 -8.91 14.49
CA ARG A 338 8.74 -7.73 13.60
C ARG A 338 8.16 -6.48 14.30
N ASP A 339 7.10 -6.65 15.08
CA ASP A 339 6.42 -5.53 15.75
C ASP A 339 7.30 -4.87 16.82
N GLU A 340 8.33 -5.55 17.34
CA GLU A 340 9.34 -4.93 18.21
C GLU A 340 10.17 -3.90 17.44
N VAL A 341 10.54 -4.19 16.20
CA VAL A 341 11.31 -3.28 15.35
C VAL A 341 10.48 -2.08 14.93
N ILE A 342 9.21 -2.30 14.57
CA ILE A 342 8.27 -1.21 14.24
C ILE A 342 8.12 -0.25 15.44
N ARG A 343 7.93 -0.79 16.65
CA ARG A 343 7.86 0.02 17.87
C ARG A 343 9.14 0.79 18.14
N TYR A 344 10.31 0.18 17.93
CA TYR A 344 11.58 0.89 18.05
C TYR A 344 11.68 2.08 17.10
N VAL A 345 11.31 1.89 15.83
CA VAL A 345 11.30 2.97 14.83
C VAL A 345 10.34 4.07 15.27
N GLN A 346 9.14 3.72 15.74
CA GLN A 346 8.17 4.70 16.22
C GLN A 346 8.66 5.46 17.47
N GLU A 347 9.26 4.79 18.44
CA GLU A 347 9.83 5.41 19.64
C GLU A 347 11.01 6.34 19.32
N LYS A 348 11.84 5.95 18.33
CA LYS A 348 13.05 6.70 17.95
C LYS A 348 12.76 7.90 17.07
N TYR A 349 11.90 7.76 16.07
CA TYR A 349 11.62 8.80 15.08
C TYR A 349 10.35 9.62 15.38
N GLY A 350 9.51 9.16 16.31
CA GLY A 350 8.34 9.89 16.80
C GLY A 350 7.01 9.22 16.43
N PHE A 351 6.07 9.21 17.39
CA PHE A 351 4.74 8.59 17.22
C PHE A 351 3.89 9.25 16.13
N ASP A 352 4.07 10.53 15.89
CA ASP A 352 3.40 11.36 14.89
C ASP A 352 4.15 11.42 13.55
N HIS A 353 5.39 10.93 13.49
CA HIS A 353 6.25 10.91 12.30
C HIS A 353 6.25 9.55 11.59
N VAL A 354 5.77 8.49 12.25
CA VAL A 354 5.81 7.12 11.75
C VAL A 354 4.40 6.55 11.64
N ALA A 355 4.05 6.01 10.47
CA ALA A 355 2.78 5.35 10.22
C ALA A 355 2.94 4.13 9.30
N GLN A 356 1.99 3.21 9.37
CA GLN A 356 1.86 2.14 8.37
C GLN A 356 1.10 2.64 7.14
N ILE A 357 1.17 1.91 6.03
CA ILE A 357 0.45 2.27 4.80
C ILE A 357 -0.91 1.56 4.78
N ILE A 358 -1.98 2.24 4.34
CA ILE A 358 -3.29 1.57 4.17
C ILE A 358 -3.27 0.62 2.97
N ALA A 359 -3.92 -0.52 3.15
CA ALA A 359 -4.31 -1.43 2.09
C ALA A 359 -5.84 -1.44 1.98
N VAL A 360 -6.36 -1.25 0.77
CA VAL A 360 -7.81 -1.21 0.54
C VAL A 360 -8.24 -2.48 -0.19
N GLY A 361 -9.05 -3.30 0.49
CA GLY A 361 -9.58 -4.54 -0.07
C GLY A 361 -10.72 -4.27 -1.04
N LYS A 362 -10.67 -4.86 -2.24
CA LYS A 362 -11.76 -4.81 -3.23
C LYS A 362 -12.70 -6.00 -3.13
N LEU A 363 -13.96 -5.83 -3.53
CA LEU A 363 -14.92 -6.92 -3.74
C LEU A 363 -14.52 -7.74 -4.97
N GLN A 364 -13.85 -8.86 -4.73
CA GLN A 364 -13.53 -9.84 -5.78
C GLN A 364 -14.78 -10.63 -6.18
N ALA A 365 -14.84 -11.13 -7.42
CA ALA A 365 -15.95 -11.90 -7.99
C ALA A 365 -16.67 -12.83 -7.00
N ARG A 366 -15.94 -13.80 -6.44
CA ARG A 366 -16.49 -14.79 -5.50
C ARG A 366 -16.94 -14.16 -4.17
N ALA A 367 -16.30 -13.09 -3.71
CA ALA A 367 -16.68 -12.39 -2.48
C ALA A 367 -17.98 -11.59 -2.70
N ALA A 368 -18.09 -10.87 -3.82
CA ALA A 368 -19.29 -10.15 -4.22
C ALA A 368 -20.50 -11.11 -4.30
N LEU A 369 -20.35 -12.26 -4.94
CA LEU A 369 -21.41 -13.27 -4.99
C LEU A 369 -21.86 -13.74 -3.60
N ARG A 370 -20.90 -14.04 -2.70
CA ARG A 370 -21.24 -14.48 -1.34
C ARG A 370 -21.98 -13.41 -0.55
N ASP A 371 -21.52 -12.17 -0.62
CA ASP A 371 -22.11 -11.07 0.12
C ASP A 371 -23.51 -10.71 -0.41
N VAL A 372 -23.67 -10.69 -1.74
CA VAL A 372 -24.99 -10.44 -2.38
C VAL A 372 -25.97 -11.57 -2.09
N GLY A 373 -25.54 -12.83 -2.22
CA GLY A 373 -26.37 -13.98 -1.89
C GLY A 373 -26.83 -13.97 -0.42
N ARG A 374 -25.96 -13.52 0.50
CA ARG A 374 -26.30 -13.34 1.92
C ARG A 374 -27.38 -12.28 2.13
N VAL A 375 -27.26 -11.09 1.53
CA VAL A 375 -28.23 -10.00 1.74
C VAL A 375 -29.57 -10.26 1.04
N LEU A 376 -29.57 -11.08 0.00
CA LEU A 376 -30.76 -11.62 -0.65
C LEU A 376 -31.36 -12.83 0.11
N GLN A 377 -30.77 -13.24 1.23
CA GLN A 377 -31.22 -14.36 2.06
C GLN A 377 -31.26 -15.71 1.32
N MET A 378 -30.38 -15.90 0.34
CA MET A 378 -30.25 -17.17 -0.38
C MET A 378 -29.59 -18.25 0.52
N PRO A 379 -29.95 -19.54 0.36
CA PRO A 379 -29.32 -20.62 1.10
C PRO A 379 -27.80 -20.67 0.86
N TYR A 380 -27.00 -20.73 1.93
CA TYR A 380 -25.53 -20.75 1.85
C TYR A 380 -24.98 -21.84 0.92
N GLY A 381 -25.57 -23.04 0.96
CA GLY A 381 -25.14 -24.15 0.10
C GLY A 381 -25.35 -23.90 -1.41
N GLN A 382 -26.37 -23.11 -1.77
CA GLN A 382 -26.60 -22.68 -3.15
C GLN A 382 -25.56 -21.63 -3.55
N VAL A 383 -25.36 -20.62 -2.71
CA VAL A 383 -24.38 -19.54 -2.93
C VAL A 383 -22.95 -20.10 -3.08
N ASP A 384 -22.53 -21.02 -2.21
CA ASP A 384 -21.20 -21.63 -2.29
C ASP A 384 -21.00 -22.46 -3.58
N ARG A 385 -22.06 -23.14 -4.06
CA ARG A 385 -22.03 -23.85 -5.34
C ARG A 385 -21.81 -22.88 -6.51
N LEU A 386 -22.56 -21.78 -6.57
CA LEU A 386 -22.40 -20.75 -7.59
C LEU A 386 -21.00 -20.12 -7.55
N CYS A 387 -20.48 -19.84 -6.35
CA CYS A 387 -19.13 -19.28 -6.20
C CYS A 387 -18.01 -20.22 -6.69
N LYS A 388 -18.20 -21.54 -6.55
CA LYS A 388 -17.22 -22.54 -7.01
C LYS A 388 -17.18 -22.67 -8.54
N MET A 389 -18.28 -22.32 -9.24
CA MET A 389 -18.33 -22.29 -10.70
C MET A 389 -17.49 -21.15 -11.30
N VAL A 390 -17.31 -20.04 -10.57
CA VAL A 390 -16.45 -18.93 -11.02
C VAL A 390 -14.97 -19.38 -11.00
N PRO A 391 -14.22 -19.32 -12.11
CA PRO A 391 -12.81 -19.69 -12.14
C PRO A 391 -11.97 -18.90 -11.13
N ASN A 392 -10.97 -19.54 -10.51
CA ASN A 392 -10.05 -18.89 -9.59
C ASN A 392 -8.63 -18.98 -10.11
N ASN A 393 -8.19 -17.94 -10.81
CA ASN A 393 -6.82 -17.78 -11.24
C ASN A 393 -6.19 -16.60 -10.50
N PRO A 394 -5.33 -16.85 -9.48
CA PRO A 394 -4.69 -15.78 -8.73
C PRO A 394 -3.79 -14.86 -9.56
N ALA A 395 -3.23 -15.36 -10.67
CA ALA A 395 -2.36 -14.59 -11.55
C ALA A 395 -3.13 -13.69 -12.51
N ASN A 396 -4.33 -14.12 -12.92
CA ASN A 396 -5.24 -13.33 -13.75
C ASN A 396 -6.68 -13.54 -13.27
N PRO A 397 -7.16 -12.73 -12.29
CA PRO A 397 -8.50 -12.85 -11.75
C PRO A 397 -9.55 -12.68 -12.85
N VAL A 398 -10.49 -13.62 -12.94
CA VAL A 398 -11.58 -13.58 -13.92
C VAL A 398 -12.72 -12.76 -13.33
N SER A 399 -13.24 -11.79 -14.08
CA SER A 399 -14.39 -10.98 -13.67
C SER A 399 -15.69 -11.79 -13.69
N LEU A 400 -16.73 -11.35 -12.99
CA LEU A 400 -18.02 -12.05 -13.02
C LEU A 400 -18.66 -12.05 -14.41
N SER A 401 -18.50 -10.97 -15.18
CA SER A 401 -19.00 -10.91 -16.55
C SER A 401 -18.31 -11.93 -17.46
N GLU A 402 -16.99 -12.08 -17.35
CA GLU A 402 -16.22 -13.10 -18.07
C GLU A 402 -16.57 -14.51 -17.60
N ALA A 403 -16.75 -14.72 -16.30
CA ALA A 403 -17.16 -16.02 -15.75
C ALA A 403 -18.54 -16.44 -16.27
N VAL A 404 -19.51 -15.53 -16.31
CA VAL A 404 -20.83 -15.79 -16.92
C VAL A 404 -20.72 -16.03 -18.42
N ALA A 405 -19.79 -15.36 -19.13
CA ALA A 405 -19.58 -15.56 -20.56
C ALA A 405 -18.83 -16.86 -20.91
N SER A 406 -17.99 -17.38 -20.02
CA SER A 406 -17.19 -18.60 -20.25
C SER A 406 -17.85 -19.87 -19.71
N GLU A 407 -18.50 -19.82 -18.55
CA GLU A 407 -19.02 -20.99 -17.85
C GLU A 407 -20.50 -21.28 -18.18
N GLU A 408 -20.76 -22.35 -18.95
CA GLU A 408 -22.13 -22.78 -19.30
C GLU A 408 -23.00 -23.08 -18.08
N GLY A 409 -22.42 -23.70 -17.04
CA GLY A 409 -23.16 -24.05 -15.82
C GLY A 409 -23.68 -22.81 -15.07
N LEU A 410 -22.90 -21.72 -15.04
CA LEU A 410 -23.30 -20.49 -14.38
C LEU A 410 -24.45 -19.79 -15.14
N ARG A 411 -24.42 -19.82 -16.48
CA ARG A 411 -25.53 -19.32 -17.31
C ARG A 411 -26.80 -20.13 -17.13
N ALA A 412 -26.69 -21.45 -17.09
CA ALA A 412 -27.85 -22.32 -16.91
C ALA A 412 -28.57 -22.06 -15.57
N GLU A 413 -27.82 -21.85 -14.48
CA GLU A 413 -28.41 -21.50 -13.17
C GLU A 413 -29.03 -20.10 -13.17
N ARG A 414 -28.41 -19.12 -13.85
CA ARG A 414 -28.97 -17.77 -14.05
C ARG A 414 -30.32 -17.83 -14.77
N ASP A 415 -30.37 -18.52 -15.91
CA ASP A 415 -31.55 -18.56 -16.77
C ASP A 415 -32.71 -19.38 -16.16
N LYS A 416 -32.39 -20.24 -15.18
CA LYS A 416 -33.36 -21.12 -14.50
C LYS A 416 -34.02 -20.45 -13.30
N GLU A 417 -33.27 -19.67 -12.50
CA GLU A 417 -33.75 -19.15 -11.22
C GLU A 417 -33.65 -17.61 -11.17
N PRO A 418 -34.78 -16.86 -11.14
CA PRO A 418 -34.77 -15.39 -11.16
C PRO A 418 -33.98 -14.73 -10.01
N ILE A 419 -33.91 -15.40 -8.84
CA ILE A 419 -33.11 -14.90 -7.71
C ILE A 419 -31.60 -14.98 -7.98
N VAL A 420 -31.16 -15.96 -8.78
CA VAL A 420 -29.75 -16.13 -9.20
C VAL A 420 -29.40 -15.07 -10.24
N GLU A 421 -30.30 -14.77 -11.18
CA GLU A 421 -30.17 -13.65 -12.11
C GLU A 421 -29.98 -12.33 -11.36
N ARG A 422 -30.89 -12.00 -10.43
CA ARG A 422 -30.78 -10.79 -9.61
C ARG A 422 -29.47 -10.73 -8.80
N MET A 423 -29.04 -11.87 -8.24
CA MET A 423 -27.77 -11.96 -7.51
C MET A 423 -26.58 -11.65 -8.42
N LEU A 424 -26.53 -12.22 -9.62
CA LEU A 424 -25.46 -11.99 -10.58
C LEU A 424 -25.43 -10.54 -11.05
N ASP A 425 -26.58 -9.96 -11.36
CA ASP A 425 -26.69 -8.57 -11.81
C ASP A 425 -26.17 -7.57 -10.78
N ILE A 426 -26.59 -7.73 -9.52
CA ILE A 426 -26.10 -6.90 -8.41
C ILE A 426 -24.60 -7.14 -8.19
N ALA A 427 -24.16 -8.41 -8.16
CA ALA A 427 -22.77 -8.74 -7.90
C ALA A 427 -21.82 -8.20 -8.97
N MET A 428 -22.21 -8.24 -10.25
CA MET A 428 -21.44 -7.66 -11.36
C MET A 428 -21.30 -6.13 -11.25
N ARG A 429 -22.32 -5.44 -10.72
CA ARG A 429 -22.29 -3.97 -10.55
C ARG A 429 -21.43 -3.51 -9.37
N ILE A 430 -21.30 -4.32 -8.32
CA ILE A 430 -20.51 -3.98 -7.13
C ILE A 430 -19.10 -4.61 -7.14
N GLU A 431 -18.81 -5.50 -8.09
CA GLU A 431 -17.49 -6.08 -8.27
C GLU A 431 -16.43 -4.98 -8.47
N GLY A 432 -15.28 -5.14 -7.82
CA GLY A 432 -14.16 -4.20 -7.92
C GLY A 432 -14.27 -2.96 -7.03
N LEU A 433 -15.44 -2.71 -6.41
CA LEU A 433 -15.60 -1.63 -5.43
C LEU A 433 -14.78 -1.90 -4.16
N TYR A 434 -14.39 -0.82 -3.46
CA TYR A 434 -13.69 -0.92 -2.19
C TYR A 434 -14.63 -1.40 -1.08
N ARG A 435 -14.15 -2.34 -0.26
CA ARG A 435 -14.93 -2.99 0.81
C ARG A 435 -14.51 -2.54 2.20
N HIS A 436 -13.21 -2.58 2.47
CA HIS A 436 -12.68 -2.29 3.80
C HIS A 436 -11.26 -1.74 3.69
N ALA A 437 -10.92 -0.90 4.67
CA ALA A 437 -9.56 -0.53 4.98
C ALA A 437 -8.89 -1.65 5.79
N SER A 438 -7.60 -1.86 5.54
CA SER A 438 -6.72 -2.76 6.27
C SER A 438 -5.32 -2.15 6.30
N VAL A 439 -4.42 -2.73 7.09
CA VAL A 439 -3.02 -2.31 7.14
C VAL A 439 -2.22 -3.07 6.09
N HIS A 440 -1.35 -2.36 5.35
CA HIS A 440 -0.39 -3.00 4.46
C HIS A 440 0.55 -3.91 5.25
N ALA A 441 0.67 -5.16 4.84
CA ALA A 441 1.37 -6.18 5.61
C ALA A 441 2.83 -5.83 5.89
N ALA A 442 3.50 -5.05 5.04
CA ALA A 442 4.93 -4.73 5.17
C ALA A 442 5.25 -3.23 5.34
N GLY A 443 4.37 -2.35 4.88
CA GLY A 443 4.76 -0.99 4.48
C GLY A 443 4.70 0.00 5.63
N LEU A 444 5.83 0.63 5.92
CA LEU A 444 6.00 1.71 6.90
C LEU A 444 6.47 2.98 6.20
N VAL A 445 6.04 4.14 6.68
CA VAL A 445 6.55 5.45 6.25
C VAL A 445 7.08 6.23 7.45
N ILE A 446 8.10 7.04 7.19
CA ILE A 446 8.72 7.93 8.17
C ILE A 446 8.81 9.33 7.55
N GLY A 447 8.20 10.32 8.19
CA GLY A 447 8.22 11.72 7.78
C GLY A 447 9.35 12.52 8.45
N ASP A 448 9.70 13.65 7.85
CA ASP A 448 10.63 14.65 8.42
C ASP A 448 9.94 15.62 9.41
N ARG A 449 8.61 15.53 9.50
CA ARG A 449 7.70 16.31 10.34
C ARG A 449 6.44 15.46 10.63
N PRO A 450 5.49 15.93 11.46
CA PRO A 450 4.26 15.19 11.73
C PRO A 450 3.51 14.80 10.45
N LEU A 451 3.14 13.53 10.33
CA LEU A 451 2.59 12.96 9.10
C LEU A 451 1.25 13.56 8.71
N ASP A 452 0.45 14.04 9.67
CA ASP A 452 -0.82 14.71 9.43
C ASP A 452 -0.67 16.10 8.75
N GLU A 453 0.57 16.58 8.53
CA GLU A 453 0.90 17.72 7.66
C GLU A 453 1.20 17.32 6.21
N LEU A 454 1.48 16.03 5.98
CA LEU A 454 1.88 15.48 4.70
C LEU A 454 0.77 14.65 4.05
N VAL A 455 0.13 13.79 4.84
CA VAL A 455 -0.91 12.85 4.41
C VAL A 455 -1.99 12.70 5.48
N PRO A 456 -3.26 12.46 5.10
CA PRO A 456 -4.30 12.17 6.08
C PRO A 456 -4.09 10.80 6.74
N LEU A 457 -4.42 10.68 8.03
CA LEU A 457 -4.22 9.46 8.83
C LEU A 457 -5.53 8.77 9.19
N TYR A 458 -5.44 7.46 9.37
CA TYR A 458 -6.49 6.53 9.77
C TYR A 458 -5.98 5.72 10.96
N ARG A 459 -6.87 5.30 11.86
CA ARG A 459 -6.55 4.34 12.91
C ARG A 459 -7.47 3.15 12.78
N GLU A 460 -6.87 1.96 12.66
CA GLU A 460 -7.64 0.73 12.75
C GLU A 460 -8.08 0.53 14.22
N PRO A 461 -9.34 0.19 14.51
CA PRO A 461 -9.82 0.05 15.90
C PRO A 461 -9.04 -0.92 16.80
N LYS A 462 -8.28 -1.85 16.20
CA LYS A 462 -7.49 -2.87 16.91
C LYS A 462 -6.00 -2.55 16.99
N SER A 463 -5.55 -1.43 16.42
CA SER A 463 -4.15 -1.04 16.35
C SER A 463 -3.94 0.35 16.95
N ASP A 464 -2.90 0.48 17.78
CA ASP A 464 -2.48 1.77 18.32
C ASP A 464 -1.67 2.59 17.31
N MET A 465 -1.24 1.97 16.21
CA MET A 465 -0.39 2.60 15.21
C MET A 465 -1.21 3.35 14.15
N PRO A 466 -0.83 4.60 13.80
CA PRO A 466 -1.45 5.33 12.70
C PRO A 466 -1.20 4.64 11.36
N VAL A 467 -2.13 4.80 10.45
CA VAL A 467 -2.08 4.30 9.08
C VAL A 467 -2.32 5.46 8.12
N THR A 468 -1.55 5.61 7.05
CA THR A 468 -1.80 6.65 6.03
C THR A 468 -3.07 6.34 5.25
N GLN A 469 -3.97 7.28 5.04
CA GLN A 469 -5.14 7.08 4.16
C GLN A 469 -4.73 6.97 2.68
N PHE A 470 -3.52 7.40 2.32
CA PHE A 470 -2.95 7.13 1.01
C PHE A 470 -2.39 5.72 0.95
N HIS A 471 -2.93 4.90 0.05
CA HIS A 471 -2.37 3.58 -0.24
C HIS A 471 -1.00 3.68 -0.93
N MET A 472 -0.31 2.56 -1.08
CA MET A 472 1.04 2.47 -1.69
C MET A 472 1.22 3.30 -2.97
N LYS A 473 0.25 3.30 -3.89
CA LYS A 473 0.36 4.07 -5.15
C LYS A 473 0.36 5.60 -5.00
N TRP A 474 -0.12 6.13 -3.87
CA TRP A 474 -0.22 7.59 -3.65
C TRP A 474 0.70 8.10 -2.53
N VAL A 475 1.18 7.22 -1.65
CA VAL A 475 2.05 7.62 -0.54
C VAL A 475 3.43 8.09 -1.02
N GLU A 476 4.00 7.41 -2.02
CA GLU A 476 5.27 7.80 -2.66
C GLU A 476 5.15 9.13 -3.42
N PRO A 477 4.15 9.34 -4.30
CA PRO A 477 3.91 10.66 -4.90
C PRO A 477 3.64 11.78 -3.90
N ALA A 478 3.19 11.47 -2.67
CA ALA A 478 3.04 12.46 -1.61
C ALA A 478 4.40 12.87 -0.98
N GLY A 479 5.51 12.28 -1.45
CA GLY A 479 6.87 12.56 -1.02
C GLY A 479 7.36 11.65 0.10
N LEU A 480 6.53 10.74 0.63
CA LEU A 480 6.96 9.87 1.73
C LEU A 480 7.78 8.69 1.21
N VAL A 481 8.84 8.38 1.95
CA VAL A 481 9.67 7.20 1.70
C VAL A 481 9.04 6.00 2.39
N LYS A 482 8.89 4.91 1.63
CA LYS A 482 8.44 3.64 2.19
C LYS A 482 9.62 2.80 2.67
N PHE A 483 9.37 2.04 3.72
CA PHE A 483 10.25 1.01 4.25
C PHE A 483 9.41 -0.26 4.37
N ASP A 484 9.81 -1.32 3.67
CA ASP A 484 9.10 -2.58 3.72
C ASP A 484 9.73 -3.49 4.79
N PHE A 485 8.99 -3.66 5.89
CA PHE A 485 9.28 -4.61 6.95
C PHE A 485 8.50 -5.89 6.66
N LEU A 486 9.10 -6.88 6.02
CA LEU A 486 8.41 -8.13 5.71
C LEU A 486 8.51 -9.11 6.88
N GLY A 487 7.40 -9.74 7.24
CA GLY A 487 7.40 -10.85 8.20
C GLY A 487 7.61 -12.18 7.48
N LEU A 488 8.84 -12.69 7.46
CA LEU A 488 9.17 -13.95 6.77
C LEU A 488 9.14 -15.13 7.75
N LYS A 489 8.17 -16.03 7.56
CA LYS A 489 8.01 -17.25 8.37
C LYS A 489 9.26 -18.13 8.39
N THR A 490 10.02 -18.17 7.29
CA THR A 490 11.27 -18.92 7.17
C THR A 490 12.29 -18.52 8.25
N LEU A 491 12.44 -17.21 8.50
CA LEU A 491 13.36 -16.70 9.54
C LEU A 491 12.92 -17.14 10.93
N THR A 492 11.61 -17.14 11.20
CA THR A 492 11.05 -17.68 12.46
C THR A 492 11.39 -19.15 12.64
N VAL A 493 11.21 -19.96 11.58
CA VAL A 493 11.50 -21.40 11.61
C VAL A 493 12.98 -21.67 11.86
N ILE A 494 13.88 -20.98 11.15
CA ILE A 494 15.33 -21.09 11.33
C ILE A 494 15.73 -20.71 12.76
N SER A 495 15.24 -19.57 13.24
CA SER A 495 15.52 -19.10 14.61
C SER A 495 15.11 -20.12 15.66
N ARG A 496 13.93 -20.72 15.50
CA ARG A 496 13.43 -21.74 16.42
C ARG A 496 14.27 -23.03 16.35
N ALA A 497 14.72 -23.43 15.16
CA ALA A 497 15.59 -24.58 14.99
C ALA A 497 16.94 -24.37 15.70
N VAL A 498 17.57 -23.21 15.53
CA VAL A 498 18.83 -22.84 16.22
C VAL A 498 18.63 -22.83 17.75
N GLU A 499 17.52 -22.28 18.25
CA GLU A 499 17.22 -22.29 19.68
C GLU A 499 17.10 -23.72 20.24
N LEU A 500 16.40 -24.61 19.54
CA LEU A 500 16.27 -26.01 19.94
C LEU A 500 17.60 -26.76 19.91
N LEU A 501 18.46 -26.47 18.93
CA LEU A 501 19.82 -27.02 18.87
C LEU A 501 20.69 -26.52 20.03
N ARG A 502 20.58 -25.23 20.38
CA ARG A 502 21.28 -24.65 21.54
C ARG A 502 20.89 -25.34 22.84
N ARG A 503 19.61 -25.69 23.02
CA ARG A 503 19.13 -26.48 24.18
C ARG A 503 19.74 -27.89 24.24
N ARG A 504 20.19 -28.43 23.12
CA ARG A 504 20.93 -29.70 23.03
C ARG A 504 22.45 -29.53 23.17
N GLY A 505 22.93 -28.32 23.47
CA GLY A 505 24.35 -27.99 23.57
C GLY A 505 25.04 -27.76 22.23
N VAL A 506 24.28 -27.64 21.12
CA VAL A 506 24.82 -27.38 19.78
C VAL A 506 24.63 -25.90 19.45
N ALA A 507 25.71 -25.13 19.45
CA ALA A 507 25.69 -23.73 19.04
C ALA A 507 25.97 -23.61 17.54
N ILE A 508 25.05 -23.01 16.79
CA ILE A 508 25.20 -22.74 15.35
C ILE A 508 25.00 -21.25 15.14
N ASP A 509 25.93 -20.64 14.40
CA ASP A 509 25.79 -19.31 13.83
C ASP A 509 25.37 -19.45 12.37
N ILE A 510 24.13 -19.06 12.05
CA ILE A 510 23.56 -19.25 10.71
C ILE A 510 24.30 -18.43 9.65
N ALA A 511 24.87 -17.28 10.03
CA ALA A 511 25.56 -16.41 9.08
C ALA A 511 26.93 -16.95 8.65
N LYS A 512 27.47 -17.94 9.38
CA LYS A 512 28.82 -18.48 9.17
C LYS A 512 28.83 -19.91 8.66
N ILE A 513 27.69 -20.43 8.21
CA ILE A 513 27.64 -21.78 7.64
C ILE A 513 28.39 -21.83 6.31
N PRO A 514 29.09 -22.95 6.01
CA PRO A 514 29.72 -23.14 4.71
C PRO A 514 28.66 -23.21 3.60
N LEU A 515 28.96 -22.61 2.44
CA LEU A 515 28.08 -22.61 1.27
C LEU A 515 28.32 -23.80 0.32
N ASP A 516 29.30 -24.64 0.63
CA ASP A 516 29.79 -25.79 -0.14
C ASP A 516 29.57 -27.14 0.60
N ASP A 517 28.60 -27.20 1.52
CA ASP A 517 28.32 -28.40 2.32
C ASP A 517 27.77 -29.57 1.47
N ALA A 518 28.62 -30.59 1.27
CA ALA A 518 28.29 -31.74 0.43
C ALA A 518 27.03 -32.52 0.86
N PRO A 519 26.77 -32.78 2.15
CA PRO A 519 25.50 -33.38 2.60
C PRO A 519 24.26 -32.56 2.21
N THR A 520 24.33 -31.23 2.31
CA THR A 520 23.24 -30.34 1.89
C THR A 520 22.97 -30.47 0.38
N PHE A 521 24.01 -30.45 -0.46
CA PHE A 521 23.83 -30.64 -1.90
C PHE A 521 23.34 -32.04 -2.25
N ALA A 522 23.81 -33.09 -1.57
CA ALA A 522 23.29 -34.45 -1.78
C ALA A 522 21.78 -34.55 -1.51
N MET A 523 21.29 -33.87 -0.46
CA MET A 523 19.86 -33.76 -0.17
C MET A 523 19.09 -33.02 -1.27
N LEU A 524 19.64 -31.90 -1.77
CA LEU A 524 19.04 -31.12 -2.88
C LEU A 524 18.98 -31.93 -4.18
N GLN A 525 20.06 -32.64 -4.52
CA GLN A 525 20.14 -33.51 -5.70
C GLN A 525 19.17 -34.68 -5.65
N ALA A 526 18.81 -35.14 -4.45
CA ALA A 526 17.78 -36.14 -4.22
C ALA A 526 16.35 -35.55 -4.18
N ALA A 527 16.20 -34.23 -4.38
CA ALA A 527 14.95 -33.46 -4.27
C ALA A 527 14.20 -33.67 -2.94
N GLN A 528 14.95 -33.90 -1.85
CA GLN A 528 14.42 -34.03 -0.49
C GLN A 528 14.18 -32.66 0.15
N VAL A 529 13.33 -31.85 -0.50
CA VAL A 529 13.20 -30.40 -0.23
C VAL A 529 11.87 -30.01 0.43
N THR A 530 11.18 -30.96 1.08
CA THR A 530 10.00 -30.62 1.90
C THR A 530 10.44 -29.74 3.08
N GLY A 531 9.86 -28.53 3.20
CA GLY A 531 10.26 -27.56 4.22
C GLY A 531 11.48 -26.72 3.86
N VAL A 532 12.02 -26.82 2.64
CA VAL A 532 13.15 -26.00 2.16
C VAL A 532 12.60 -24.79 1.40
N PHE A 533 12.85 -23.60 1.94
CA PHE A 533 12.36 -22.34 1.40
C PHE A 533 12.62 -22.19 -0.12
N GLN A 534 11.61 -21.68 -0.85
CA GLN A 534 11.56 -21.52 -2.31
C GLN A 534 11.57 -22.81 -3.16
N LEU A 535 12.02 -23.94 -2.63
CA LEU A 535 12.29 -25.15 -3.42
C LEU A 535 11.22 -26.24 -3.35
N GLU A 536 10.11 -26.00 -2.63
CA GLU A 536 9.18 -27.08 -2.26
C GLU A 536 8.25 -27.57 -3.38
N SER A 537 7.97 -26.75 -4.40
CA SER A 537 6.92 -27.04 -5.39
C SER A 537 7.23 -28.29 -6.22
N THR A 538 6.19 -29.01 -6.67
CA THR A 538 6.35 -30.25 -7.45
C THR A 538 7.20 -30.06 -8.69
N GLY A 539 6.99 -28.98 -9.44
CA GLY A 539 7.80 -28.73 -10.64
C GLY A 539 9.24 -28.33 -10.30
N MET A 540 9.47 -27.58 -9.21
CA MET A 540 10.84 -27.27 -8.75
C MET A 540 11.62 -28.53 -8.35
N ARG A 541 10.96 -29.48 -7.67
CA ARG A 541 11.56 -30.79 -7.35
C ARG A 541 12.01 -31.55 -8.59
N ASN A 542 11.21 -31.50 -9.67
CA ASN A 542 11.59 -32.14 -10.94
C ASN A 542 12.83 -31.48 -11.55
N VAL A 543 12.92 -30.14 -11.49
CA VAL A 543 14.10 -29.44 -12.00
C VAL A 543 15.35 -29.75 -11.17
N LEU A 544 15.24 -29.84 -9.84
CA LEU A 544 16.35 -30.24 -8.97
C LEU A 544 16.95 -31.60 -9.37
N LEU A 545 16.10 -32.60 -9.64
CA LEU A 545 16.54 -33.94 -10.07
C LEU A 545 17.31 -33.92 -11.40
N GLN A 546 16.98 -32.98 -12.29
CA GLN A 546 17.61 -32.82 -13.60
C GLN A 546 18.89 -31.99 -13.53
N MET A 547 18.84 -30.86 -12.82
CA MET A 547 19.95 -29.92 -12.68
C MET A 547 21.06 -30.49 -11.80
N ARG A 548 20.71 -31.22 -10.73
CA ARG A 548 21.62 -31.75 -9.72
C ARG A 548 22.59 -30.68 -9.22
N PRO A 549 22.11 -29.68 -8.46
CA PRO A 549 22.96 -28.59 -7.97
C PRO A 549 24.09 -29.13 -7.09
N ASP A 550 25.30 -28.64 -7.28
CA ASP A 550 26.51 -29.05 -6.54
C ASP A 550 27.32 -27.85 -5.99
N LYS A 551 26.86 -26.63 -6.28
CA LYS A 551 27.36 -25.37 -5.74
C LYS A 551 26.20 -24.40 -5.48
N PHE A 552 26.45 -23.36 -4.70
CA PHE A 552 25.41 -22.39 -4.30
C PHE A 552 24.86 -21.61 -5.51
N GLU A 553 25.72 -21.29 -6.48
CA GLU A 553 25.37 -20.57 -7.70
C GLU A 553 24.31 -21.29 -8.54
N ASP A 554 24.25 -22.63 -8.47
CA ASP A 554 23.20 -23.39 -9.15
C ASP A 554 21.83 -23.18 -8.51
N VAL A 555 21.78 -22.99 -7.19
CA VAL A 555 20.52 -22.70 -6.48
C VAL A 555 20.03 -21.30 -6.87
N ILE A 556 20.94 -20.34 -7.03
CA ILE A 556 20.64 -19.00 -7.55
C ILE A 556 20.06 -19.11 -8.97
N ALA A 557 20.77 -19.83 -9.87
CA ALA A 557 20.35 -20.03 -11.25
C ALA A 557 19.00 -20.76 -11.34
N LEU A 558 18.77 -21.77 -10.51
CA LEU A 558 17.53 -22.53 -10.45
C LEU A 558 16.32 -21.64 -10.17
N VAL A 559 16.41 -20.79 -9.14
CA VAL A 559 15.31 -19.89 -8.76
C VAL A 559 15.08 -18.82 -9.82
N ALA A 560 16.12 -18.40 -10.54
CA ALA A 560 16.02 -17.46 -11.64
C ALA A 560 15.37 -18.08 -12.89
N LEU A 561 15.79 -19.29 -13.28
CA LEU A 561 15.32 -20.01 -14.46
C LEU A 561 13.90 -20.56 -14.29
N TYR A 562 13.48 -20.92 -13.08
CA TYR A 562 12.14 -21.48 -12.82
C TYR A 562 11.05 -20.40 -12.79
N ARG A 563 10.93 -19.64 -13.89
CA ARG A 563 9.91 -18.62 -14.13
C ARG A 563 9.37 -18.74 -15.57
N PRO A 564 8.11 -18.34 -15.83
CA PRO A 564 7.58 -18.31 -17.20
C PRO A 564 8.49 -17.51 -18.14
N GLY A 565 8.88 -18.10 -19.27
CA GLY A 565 9.90 -17.56 -20.19
C GLY A 565 11.25 -18.29 -20.02
N PRO A 566 12.08 -17.95 -19.01
CA PRO A 566 13.39 -18.58 -18.80
C PRO A 566 13.36 -20.10 -18.55
N MET A 567 12.20 -20.68 -18.22
CA MET A 567 12.07 -22.13 -18.04
C MET A 567 12.49 -22.94 -19.27
N ASP A 568 12.37 -22.37 -20.47
CA ASP A 568 12.76 -23.03 -21.71
C ASP A 568 14.28 -23.20 -21.85
N ASP A 569 15.07 -22.43 -21.08
CA ASP A 569 16.54 -22.53 -21.07
C ASP A 569 17.08 -23.57 -20.07
N ILE A 570 16.23 -24.10 -19.17
CA ILE A 570 16.62 -25.12 -18.18
C ILE A 570 17.26 -26.36 -18.83
N PRO A 571 16.70 -26.94 -19.92
CA PRO A 571 17.30 -28.11 -20.57
C PRO A 571 18.71 -27.83 -21.10
N LYS A 572 18.92 -26.66 -21.71
CA LYS A 572 20.23 -26.24 -22.23
C LYS A 572 21.24 -26.03 -21.11
N TYR A 573 20.85 -25.29 -20.07
CA TYR A 573 21.67 -25.10 -18.87
C TYR A 573 22.14 -26.45 -18.30
N ASN A 574 21.21 -27.40 -18.14
CA ASN A 574 21.51 -28.73 -17.61
C ASN A 574 22.42 -29.54 -18.57
N ALA A 575 22.20 -29.46 -19.88
CA ALA A 575 23.01 -30.18 -20.86
C ALA A 575 24.47 -29.70 -20.85
N CYS A 576 24.68 -28.38 -20.85
CA CYS A 576 25.99 -27.76 -20.74
C CYS A 576 26.67 -28.11 -19.40
N LYS A 577 25.94 -27.96 -18.28
CA LYS A 577 26.45 -28.28 -16.94
C LYS A 577 26.97 -29.73 -16.85
N HIS A 578 26.20 -30.68 -17.38
CA HIS A 578 26.55 -32.11 -17.34
C HIS A 578 27.52 -32.54 -18.44
N GLY A 579 28.10 -31.59 -19.20
CA GLY A 579 29.03 -31.87 -20.30
C GLY A 579 28.43 -32.66 -21.46
N ARG A 580 27.09 -32.63 -21.61
CA ARG A 580 26.37 -33.28 -22.73
C ARG A 580 26.34 -32.40 -23.98
N GLU A 581 26.47 -31.10 -23.78
CA GLU A 581 26.63 -30.08 -24.81
C GLU A 581 27.84 -29.20 -24.48
N GLU A 582 28.52 -28.69 -25.51
CA GLU A 582 29.63 -27.77 -25.35
C GLU A 582 29.12 -26.36 -25.01
N VAL A 583 29.77 -25.69 -24.05
CA VAL A 583 29.43 -24.31 -23.70
C VAL A 583 29.86 -23.38 -24.82
N VAL A 584 28.90 -22.76 -25.50
CA VAL A 584 29.15 -21.79 -26.56
C VAL A 584 28.95 -20.37 -26.04
N TYR A 585 30.02 -19.58 -26.08
CA TYR A 585 29.96 -18.14 -25.82
C TYR A 585 29.79 -17.38 -27.14
N PRO A 586 28.79 -16.49 -27.28
CA PRO A 586 28.58 -15.73 -28.52
C PRO A 586 29.77 -14.83 -28.91
N HIS A 587 30.59 -14.42 -27.93
CA HIS A 587 31.80 -13.64 -28.15
C HIS A 587 32.82 -13.87 -27.01
N PRO A 588 34.14 -13.87 -27.27
CA PRO A 588 35.16 -14.14 -26.23
C PRO A 588 35.09 -13.20 -25.01
N LEU A 589 34.71 -11.93 -25.20
CA LEU A 589 34.53 -10.97 -24.11
C LEU A 589 33.39 -11.33 -23.14
N LEU A 590 32.48 -12.22 -23.53
CA LEU A 590 31.35 -12.66 -22.71
C LEU A 590 31.67 -13.89 -21.87
N ALA A 591 32.76 -14.61 -22.16
CA ALA A 591 33.13 -15.81 -21.41
C ALA A 591 33.20 -15.53 -19.89
N PRO A 592 33.87 -14.46 -19.40
CA PRO A 592 33.95 -14.18 -17.97
C PRO A 592 32.60 -13.80 -17.31
N VAL A 593 31.59 -13.43 -18.09
CA VAL A 593 30.26 -13.02 -17.59
C VAL A 593 29.30 -14.21 -17.54
N LEU A 594 29.45 -15.15 -18.48
CA LEU A 594 28.52 -16.26 -18.69
C LEU A 594 29.08 -17.62 -18.24
N GLU A 595 30.33 -17.67 -17.78
CA GLU A 595 30.98 -18.91 -17.32
C GLU A 595 30.18 -19.57 -16.19
N GLU A 596 29.74 -18.79 -15.20
CA GLU A 596 28.98 -19.29 -14.05
C GLU A 596 27.62 -19.88 -14.44
N THR A 597 27.06 -19.44 -15.57
CA THR A 597 25.75 -19.87 -16.09
C THR A 597 25.86 -20.71 -17.36
N TYR A 598 27.04 -21.29 -17.63
CA TYR A 598 27.29 -22.20 -18.74
C TYR A 598 26.87 -21.62 -20.11
N GLY A 599 27.12 -20.33 -20.33
CA GLY A 599 26.82 -19.65 -21.59
C GLY A 599 25.36 -19.20 -21.75
N VAL A 600 24.48 -19.48 -20.78
CA VAL A 600 23.08 -19.04 -20.77
C VAL A 600 22.97 -17.69 -20.08
N ILE A 601 22.24 -16.73 -20.66
CA ILE A 601 22.00 -15.42 -20.04
C ILE A 601 20.83 -15.57 -19.08
N VAL A 602 21.11 -15.60 -17.78
CA VAL A 602 20.11 -15.86 -16.73
C VAL A 602 19.79 -14.60 -15.93
N TYR A 603 20.82 -13.79 -15.63
CA TYR A 603 20.69 -12.65 -14.72
C TYR A 603 20.58 -11.32 -15.46
N GLN A 604 19.91 -10.35 -14.84
CA GLN A 604 19.80 -9.00 -15.37
C GLN A 604 21.16 -8.28 -15.39
N GLU A 605 21.99 -8.57 -14.38
CA GLU A 605 23.36 -8.10 -14.23
C GLU A 605 24.25 -8.60 -15.37
N GLN A 606 24.02 -9.83 -15.86
CA GLN A 606 24.73 -10.34 -17.03
C GLN A 606 24.36 -9.55 -18.29
N VAL A 607 23.09 -9.20 -18.49
CA VAL A 607 22.66 -8.34 -19.61
C VAL A 607 23.37 -6.98 -19.55
N MET A 608 23.48 -6.40 -18.36
CA MET A 608 24.17 -5.12 -18.16
C MET A 608 25.68 -5.23 -18.45
N GLU A 609 26.34 -6.27 -17.96
CA GLU A 609 27.76 -6.54 -18.21
C GLU A 609 28.06 -6.81 -19.69
N ILE A 610 27.17 -7.51 -20.40
CA ILE A 610 27.27 -7.73 -21.84
C ILE A 610 27.27 -6.39 -22.59
N ALA A 611 26.33 -5.50 -22.26
CA ALA A 611 26.24 -4.16 -22.89
C ALA A 611 27.49 -3.32 -22.60
N ARG A 612 27.98 -3.32 -21.35
CA ARG A 612 29.22 -2.64 -20.96
C ARG A 612 30.42 -3.14 -21.77
N ARG A 613 30.63 -4.46 -21.82
CA ARG A 613 31.83 -5.06 -22.41
C ARG A 613 31.83 -5.04 -23.94
N LEU A 614 30.69 -5.26 -24.59
CA LEU A 614 30.60 -5.29 -26.05
C LEU A 614 30.39 -3.92 -26.69
N SER A 615 29.66 -3.03 -26.00
CA SER A 615 29.21 -1.77 -26.59
C SER A 615 29.74 -0.53 -25.86
N GLY A 616 30.53 -0.71 -24.80
CA GLY A 616 31.17 0.39 -24.08
C GLY A 616 30.23 1.23 -23.22
N TYR A 617 29.03 0.72 -22.92
CA TYR A 617 28.05 1.39 -22.07
C TYR A 617 28.61 1.61 -20.66
N SER A 618 28.25 2.72 -20.03
CA SER A 618 28.34 2.84 -18.56
C SER A 618 27.43 1.79 -17.91
N LEU A 619 27.69 1.42 -16.65
CA LEU A 619 26.77 0.54 -15.91
C LEU A 619 25.40 1.20 -15.67
N GLY A 620 25.35 2.53 -15.59
CA GLY A 620 24.11 3.30 -15.52
C GLY A 620 23.31 3.24 -16.82
N GLU A 621 23.96 3.45 -17.96
CA GLU A 621 23.35 3.33 -19.30
C GLU A 621 22.86 1.90 -19.55
N ALA A 622 23.60 0.91 -19.07
CA ALA A 622 23.24 -0.50 -19.19
C ALA A 622 21.97 -0.86 -18.39
N ASP A 623 21.75 -0.27 -17.20
CA ASP A 623 20.49 -0.41 -16.44
C ASP A 623 19.31 0.20 -17.21
N LEU A 624 19.53 1.34 -17.88
CA LEU A 624 18.52 1.98 -18.73
C LEU A 624 18.16 1.13 -19.93
N LEU A 625 19.15 0.57 -20.63
CA LEU A 625 18.95 -0.36 -21.75
C LEU A 625 18.10 -1.56 -21.32
N ARG A 626 18.41 -2.18 -20.18
CA ARG A 626 17.65 -3.32 -19.66
C ARG A 626 16.20 -2.99 -19.34
N ARG A 627 15.86 -1.75 -19.00
CA ARG A 627 14.47 -1.32 -18.77
C ARG A 627 13.70 -1.08 -20.07
N ALA A 628 14.40 -0.76 -21.15
CA ALA A 628 13.80 -0.52 -22.45
C ALA A 628 13.45 -1.82 -23.19
N MET A 629 14.18 -2.90 -22.90
CA MET A 629 13.83 -4.28 -23.26
C MET A 629 12.65 -4.78 -22.44
#